data_AF-A0A7C1YKG5-F1
#
_entry.id   AF-A0A7C1YKG5-F1
#
_cell.length_a   1.000
_cell.length_b   1.000
_cell.length_c   1.000
_cell.angle_alpha   90.00
_cell.angle_beta   90.00
_cell.angle_gamma   90.00
#
_symmetry.space_group_name_H-M   'P 1'
#
loop_
_entity.id
_entity.type
_entity.pdbx_description
1 polymer ?
#
loop_
_entity_poly.entity_id
_entity_poly.type
_entity_poly.pdbx_seq_one_letter_code
_entity_poly.pdbx_strand_id
1 'polypeptide(L)'
;MIGSRKIRFVCAGLVFSIGLAASSTAFAQASPAEELTRVLPDDVLGFVATSGGESIEAGFEKSVLGRIWNDPGVKAFVGSIEREVLPKIRQEIDDPDAAAVIEEVLGYAKLALGRPIALGAARKQGGEGPPVFGFAILNAGPRKAEIASALAKLESFAGEGDIVDVTVGGLKMHGPDDDDVPLYWGWAGDYLVAAFNDGGGLAVKHLLAPRTTTPGYFRAVPGTDDALAVHCDLSAIINIVMGIAQSEGADEEIALIRTVLRDLGLDEIKGISARLGFAGPDVVSNSLVEIPAPRRGLFANLKPINMAMFDAVDAGAMNASAVNCDLGGMYDTVLGAIKTAAGEDFAEIEQGIAAVESQLKFKIRQGLLESLSGEMVIYSLPSGVSTQSPMGGFVIVAGLKDAALWDQSMGALGEFAAGVSGGMVQISSQQQGGRTV
;
A
#
# COMPACT_ATOMS: atom_id res chain seq x y z
N MET A 1 26.74 -1.76 26.03
CA MET A 1 25.83 -2.84 26.46
C MET A 1 24.60 -2.19 27.09
N ILE A 2 23.41 -2.57 26.62
CA ILE A 2 22.06 -2.11 27.04
C ILE A 2 21.64 -0.73 26.53
N GLY A 3 20.76 -0.75 25.53
CA GLY A 3 20.05 0.41 24.98
C GLY A 3 19.25 0.08 23.72
N SER A 4 18.66 -1.12 23.69
CA SER A 4 17.86 -1.64 22.58
C SER A 4 16.38 -1.35 22.82
N ARG A 5 15.64 -1.11 21.73
CA ARG A 5 14.19 -1.25 21.59
C ARG A 5 13.34 -0.27 22.41
N LYS A 6 12.89 0.79 21.75
CA LYS A 6 11.50 1.32 21.79
C LYS A 6 11.44 2.60 20.95
N ILE A 7 10.82 2.53 19.77
CA ILE A 7 9.81 3.45 19.24
C ILE A 7 9.13 2.68 18.09
N ARG A 8 8.02 2.03 18.45
CA ARG A 8 6.93 1.60 17.56
C ARG A 8 5.75 2.46 17.98
N PHE A 9 4.96 2.95 17.02
CA PHE A 9 3.49 3.15 17.00
C PHE A 9 3.17 4.26 15.98
N VAL A 10 2.70 3.91 14.77
CA VAL A 10 1.28 3.82 14.34
C VAL A 10 0.71 5.18 13.90
N CYS A 11 0.59 5.35 12.57
CA CYS A 11 -0.55 5.97 11.87
C CYS A 11 -0.39 5.78 10.35
N ALA A 12 -0.73 4.59 9.86
CA ALA A 12 -1.07 4.34 8.45
C ALA A 12 -1.89 3.05 8.37
N GLY A 13 -2.97 3.01 9.15
CA GLY A 13 -3.99 1.97 9.03
C GLY A 13 -5.05 2.44 8.04
N LEU A 14 -4.89 2.07 6.77
CA LEU A 14 -5.97 1.94 5.78
C LEU A 14 -5.45 1.09 4.61
N VAL A 15 -5.70 -0.22 4.72
CA VAL A 15 -6.04 -1.16 3.64
C VAL A 15 -5.16 -1.09 2.37
N PHE A 16 -4.01 -1.76 2.40
CA PHE A 16 -3.39 -2.33 1.19
C PHE A 16 -3.94 -3.75 0.99
N SER A 17 -5.12 -3.86 0.39
CA SER A 17 -5.58 -5.10 -0.25
C SER A 17 -5.58 -4.85 -1.75
N ILE A 18 -4.42 -5.08 -2.39
CA ILE A 18 -4.27 -5.03 -3.84
C ILE A 18 -4.84 -6.34 -4.40
N GLY A 19 -6.11 -6.30 -4.83
CA GLY A 19 -6.68 -7.33 -5.68
C GLY A 19 -6.29 -7.06 -7.14
N LEU A 20 -5.65 -8.03 -7.79
CA LEU A 20 -5.34 -7.97 -9.21
C LEU A 20 -6.56 -8.46 -10.02
N ALA A 21 -7.19 -7.58 -10.78
CA ALA A 21 -8.08 -7.95 -11.86
C ALA A 21 -7.80 -7.05 -13.07
N ALA A 22 -7.80 -7.65 -14.26
CA ALA A 22 -7.61 -6.93 -15.52
C ALA A 22 -8.92 -6.25 -15.93
N SER A 23 -8.87 -5.00 -16.37
CA SER A 23 -10.01 -4.36 -17.02
C SER A 23 -9.62 -3.68 -18.34
N SER A 24 -10.61 -3.57 -19.21
CA SER A 24 -10.54 -3.10 -20.60
C SER A 24 -10.41 -1.59 -20.71
N THR A 25 -9.62 -1.15 -21.69
CA THR A 25 -9.37 0.25 -22.02
C THR A 25 -10.56 0.88 -22.76
N ALA A 26 -11.22 1.85 -22.14
CA ALA A 26 -12.02 2.84 -22.85
C ALA A 26 -11.23 4.17 -22.86
N PHE A 27 -11.09 4.75 -24.05
CA PHE A 27 -10.43 6.04 -24.24
C PHE A 27 -11.28 7.15 -23.60
N ALA A 28 -10.86 7.62 -22.44
CA ALA A 28 -11.38 8.84 -21.82
C ALA A 28 -10.23 9.84 -21.60
N GLN A 29 -10.62 11.10 -21.41
CA GLN A 29 -9.75 12.19 -21.01
C GLN A 29 -9.06 11.86 -19.69
N ALA A 30 -7.78 12.20 -19.54
CA ALA A 30 -7.02 11.93 -18.33
C ALA A 30 -7.66 12.58 -17.09
N SER A 31 -7.63 11.89 -15.95
CA SER A 31 -8.12 12.40 -14.68
C SER A 31 -7.29 13.60 -14.20
N PRO A 32 -7.81 14.46 -13.30
CA PRO A 32 -7.00 15.48 -12.66
C PRO A 32 -5.77 14.94 -11.93
N ALA A 33 -5.85 13.76 -11.31
CA ALA A 33 -4.70 13.09 -10.70
C ALA A 33 -3.63 12.67 -11.73
N GLU A 34 -4.06 12.15 -12.88
CA GLU A 34 -3.15 11.80 -13.98
C GLU A 34 -2.56 13.07 -14.62
N GLU A 35 -3.33 14.13 -14.79
CA GLU A 35 -2.85 15.40 -15.33
C GLU A 35 -1.78 16.06 -14.43
N LEU A 36 -1.87 15.90 -13.11
CA LEU A 36 -0.81 16.33 -12.19
C LEU A 36 0.55 15.68 -12.48
N THR A 37 0.58 14.49 -13.09
CA THR A 37 1.85 13.83 -13.43
C THR A 37 2.72 14.64 -14.40
N ARG A 38 2.13 15.58 -15.16
CA ARG A 38 2.86 16.46 -16.07
C ARG A 38 3.79 17.44 -15.37
N VAL A 39 3.46 17.80 -14.13
CA VAL A 39 4.19 18.81 -13.35
C VAL A 39 5.04 18.20 -12.22
N LEU A 40 4.99 16.88 -12.04
CA LEU A 40 5.86 16.20 -11.07
C LEU A 40 7.34 16.41 -11.42
N PRO A 41 8.26 16.28 -10.46
CA PRO A 41 9.69 16.36 -10.73
C PRO A 41 10.15 15.30 -11.74
N ASP A 42 11.41 15.40 -12.19
CA ASP A 42 12.04 14.28 -12.89
C ASP A 42 12.43 13.18 -11.89
N ASP A 43 12.73 11.98 -12.39
CA ASP A 43 13.22 10.85 -11.58
C ASP A 43 12.36 10.54 -10.32
N VAL A 44 11.03 10.62 -10.47
CA VAL A 44 10.08 10.27 -9.40
C VAL A 44 10.23 8.80 -9.01
N LEU A 45 10.48 8.57 -7.72
CA LEU A 45 10.61 7.25 -7.10
C LEU A 45 9.24 6.69 -6.72
N GLY A 46 8.32 7.56 -6.33
CA GLY A 46 6.94 7.18 -6.08
C GLY A 46 6.08 8.38 -5.71
N PHE A 47 4.79 8.26 -5.97
CA PHE A 47 3.81 9.26 -5.61
C PHE A 47 2.43 8.65 -5.35
N VAL A 48 1.63 9.38 -4.59
CA VAL A 48 0.19 9.23 -4.47
C VAL A 48 -0.43 10.55 -4.90
N ALA A 49 -1.38 10.51 -5.83
CA ALA A 49 -2.11 11.67 -6.30
C ALA A 49 -3.61 11.44 -6.19
N THR A 50 -4.37 12.49 -5.84
CA THR A 50 -5.83 12.50 -5.87
C THR A 50 -6.34 13.54 -6.85
N SER A 51 -7.51 13.30 -7.44
CA SER A 51 -8.19 14.28 -8.29
C SER A 51 -8.90 15.38 -7.49
N GLY A 52 -8.92 15.26 -6.16
CA GLY A 52 -9.59 16.19 -5.25
C GLY A 52 -11.08 15.91 -5.10
N GLY A 53 -11.62 16.23 -3.93
CA GLY A 53 -13.01 16.03 -3.55
C GLY A 53 -14.02 16.61 -4.55
N GLU A 54 -13.76 17.81 -5.08
CA GLU A 54 -14.64 18.48 -6.04
C GLU A 54 -14.77 17.69 -7.35
N SER A 55 -13.71 17.01 -7.80
CA SER A 55 -13.72 16.23 -9.04
C SER A 55 -14.41 14.88 -8.87
N ILE A 56 -14.32 14.29 -7.67
CA ILE A 56 -14.75 12.91 -7.42
C ILE A 56 -16.15 12.81 -6.79
N GLU A 57 -16.73 13.95 -6.39
CA GLU A 57 -18.01 14.04 -5.66
C GLU A 57 -19.12 13.22 -6.35
N ALA A 58 -19.32 13.42 -7.65
CA ALA A 58 -20.38 12.75 -8.38
C ALA A 58 -20.21 11.21 -8.44
N GLY A 59 -18.98 10.71 -8.47
CA GLY A 59 -18.68 9.28 -8.40
C GLY A 59 -18.88 8.74 -6.98
N PHE A 60 -18.40 9.49 -5.99
CA PHE A 60 -18.54 9.16 -4.59
C PHE A 60 -20.02 9.06 -4.16
N GLU A 61 -20.86 10.04 -4.49
CA GLU A 61 -22.28 10.07 -4.11
C GLU A 61 -23.08 8.88 -4.66
N LYS A 62 -22.71 8.38 -5.84
CA LYS A 62 -23.35 7.20 -6.47
C LYS A 62 -22.86 5.88 -5.88
N SER A 63 -21.70 5.89 -5.22
CA SER A 63 -21.08 4.68 -4.70
C SER A 63 -21.74 4.16 -3.42
N VAL A 64 -21.57 2.87 -3.14
CA VAL A 64 -21.91 2.27 -1.85
C VAL A 64 -21.11 2.95 -0.74
N LEU A 65 -19.84 3.29 -0.99
CA LEU A 65 -19.00 4.00 -0.04
C LEU A 65 -19.58 5.36 0.34
N GLY A 66 -20.05 6.13 -0.64
CA GLY A 66 -20.71 7.41 -0.39
C GLY A 66 -22.01 7.27 0.39
N ARG A 67 -22.78 6.20 0.16
CA ARG A 67 -23.97 5.88 0.96
C ARG A 67 -23.60 5.56 2.41
N ILE A 68 -22.58 4.73 2.64
CA ILE A 68 -22.09 4.40 3.98
C ILE A 68 -21.59 5.66 4.68
N TRP A 69 -20.78 6.48 4.01
CA TRP A 69 -20.26 7.72 4.58
C TRP A 69 -21.35 8.72 4.93
N ASN A 70 -22.42 8.76 4.13
CA ASN A 70 -23.56 9.63 4.36
C ASN A 70 -24.60 9.06 5.34
N ASP A 71 -24.44 7.82 5.79
CA ASP A 71 -25.29 7.23 6.81
C ASP A 71 -25.24 8.06 8.10
N PRO A 72 -26.40 8.39 8.71
CA PRO A 72 -26.43 9.19 9.94
C PRO A 72 -25.66 8.56 11.10
N GLY A 73 -25.65 7.23 11.21
CA GLY A 73 -24.90 6.51 12.24
C GLY A 73 -23.39 6.64 12.04
N VAL A 74 -22.91 6.52 10.80
CA VAL A 74 -21.49 6.74 10.47
C VAL A 74 -21.08 8.18 10.75
N LYS A 75 -21.89 9.17 10.35
CA LYS A 75 -21.62 10.59 10.66
C LYS A 75 -21.59 10.87 12.16
N ALA A 76 -22.53 10.29 12.92
CA ALA A 76 -22.55 10.41 14.37
C ALA A 76 -21.32 9.77 15.03
N PHE A 77 -20.87 8.61 14.52
CA PHE A 77 -19.66 7.94 14.98
C PHE A 77 -18.40 8.75 14.69
N VAL A 78 -18.22 9.26 13.47
CA VAL A 78 -17.10 10.15 13.11
C VAL A 78 -17.10 11.39 14.02
N GLY A 79 -18.25 12.05 14.19
CA GLY A 79 -18.36 13.18 15.12
C GLY A 79 -18.12 12.82 16.59
N SER A 80 -18.26 11.54 16.99
CA SER A 80 -17.86 11.10 18.33
C SER A 80 -16.34 10.99 18.47
N ILE A 81 -15.65 10.48 17.44
CA ILE A 81 -14.19 10.42 17.42
C ILE A 81 -13.60 11.83 17.46
N GLU A 82 -14.10 12.74 16.64
CA GLU A 82 -13.64 14.14 16.64
C GLU A 82 -13.79 14.79 18.02
N ARG A 83 -14.91 14.55 18.71
CA ARG A 83 -15.15 15.06 20.07
C ARG A 83 -14.21 14.49 21.13
N GLU A 84 -13.70 13.27 20.95
CA GLU A 84 -12.78 12.63 21.88
C GLU A 84 -11.31 12.91 21.57
N VAL A 85 -10.97 13.03 20.29
CA VAL A 85 -9.58 13.19 19.82
C VAL A 85 -9.15 14.65 19.84
N LEU A 86 -9.98 15.58 19.34
CA LEU A 86 -9.59 17.00 19.25
C LEU A 86 -9.22 17.61 20.62
N PRO A 87 -9.93 17.31 21.73
CA PRO A 87 -9.50 17.81 23.04
C PRO A 87 -8.15 17.27 23.49
N LYS A 88 -7.77 16.03 23.12
CA LYS A 88 -6.47 15.46 23.48
C LYS A 88 -5.34 16.10 22.71
N ILE A 89 -5.52 16.32 21.41
CA ILE A 89 -4.57 17.08 20.59
C ILE A 89 -4.36 18.47 21.19
N ARG A 90 -5.44 19.15 21.60
CA ARG A 90 -5.36 20.45 22.28
C ARG A 90 -4.62 20.42 23.63
N GLN A 91 -4.64 19.30 24.35
CA GLN A 91 -3.92 19.15 25.61
C GLN A 91 -2.41 18.93 25.41
N GLU A 92 -2.02 18.34 24.28
CA GLU A 92 -0.61 18.04 23.98
C GLU A 92 0.12 19.22 23.34
N ILE A 93 -0.59 20.17 22.74
CA ILE A 93 -0.02 21.41 22.21
C ILE A 93 0.05 22.43 23.35
N ASP A 94 1.26 22.74 23.82
CA ASP A 94 1.55 23.77 24.83
C ASP A 94 1.52 25.18 24.20
N ASP A 95 0.40 25.52 23.56
CA ASP A 95 0.17 26.80 22.88
C ASP A 95 -1.23 27.35 23.28
N PRO A 96 -1.33 28.58 23.82
CA PRO A 96 -2.63 29.20 24.10
C PRO A 96 -3.55 29.31 22.87
N ASP A 97 -2.99 29.32 21.66
CA ASP A 97 -3.70 29.41 20.39
C ASP A 97 -3.94 28.03 19.72
N ALA A 98 -3.56 26.92 20.36
CA ALA A 98 -3.66 25.56 19.81
C ALA A 98 -5.03 25.22 19.21
N ALA A 99 -6.12 25.65 19.86
CA ALA A 99 -7.47 25.39 19.37
C ALA A 99 -7.76 26.10 18.04
N ALA A 100 -7.30 27.34 17.89
CA ALA A 100 -7.43 28.11 16.65
C ALA A 100 -6.53 27.53 15.56
N VAL A 101 -5.28 27.18 15.88
CA VAL A 101 -4.35 26.53 14.95
C VAL A 101 -4.95 25.25 14.37
N ILE A 102 -5.49 24.36 15.22
CA ILE A 102 -6.11 23.11 14.77
C ILE A 102 -7.30 23.38 13.84
N GLU A 103 -8.16 24.35 14.16
CA GLU A 103 -9.31 24.69 13.34
C GLU A 103 -8.88 25.20 11.95
N GLU A 104 -7.86 26.07 11.91
CA GLU A 104 -7.30 26.57 10.66
C GLU A 104 -6.64 25.46 9.84
N VAL A 105 -5.88 24.55 10.47
CA VAL A 105 -5.27 23.41 9.77
C VAL A 105 -6.35 22.50 9.17
N LEU A 106 -7.42 22.21 9.90
CA LEU A 106 -8.54 21.41 9.40
C LEU A 106 -9.29 22.13 8.28
N GLY A 107 -9.47 23.45 8.38
CA GLY A 107 -10.08 24.28 7.34
C GLY A 107 -9.26 24.27 6.06
N TYR A 108 -7.95 24.52 6.17
CA TYR A 108 -7.00 24.42 5.07
C TYR A 108 -6.98 23.02 4.45
N ALA A 109 -6.93 21.97 5.26
CA ALA A 109 -6.92 20.59 4.77
C ALA A 109 -8.18 20.27 3.96
N LYS A 110 -9.36 20.71 4.39
CA LYS A 110 -10.62 20.56 3.62
C LYS A 110 -10.55 21.27 2.27
N LEU A 111 -10.05 22.51 2.25
CA LEU A 111 -9.89 23.28 1.01
C LEU A 111 -8.90 22.62 0.05
N ALA A 112 -7.75 22.20 0.57
CA ALA A 112 -6.70 21.54 -0.21
C ALA A 112 -7.19 20.20 -0.76
N LEU A 113 -7.81 19.35 0.07
CA LEU A 113 -8.34 18.04 -0.34
C LEU A 113 -9.50 18.13 -1.34
N GLY A 114 -10.14 19.29 -1.47
CA GLY A 114 -11.11 19.55 -2.55
C GLY A 114 -10.45 19.59 -3.94
N ARG A 115 -9.14 19.78 -4.02
CA ARG A 115 -8.38 20.01 -5.25
C ARG A 115 -7.39 18.88 -5.55
N PRO A 116 -6.89 18.77 -6.78
CA PRO A 116 -5.89 17.77 -7.10
C PRO A 116 -4.60 17.99 -6.28
N ILE A 117 -4.10 16.94 -5.63
CA ILE A 117 -2.85 16.93 -4.88
C ILE A 117 -2.00 15.73 -5.30
N ALA A 118 -0.70 15.91 -5.42
CA ALA A 118 0.28 14.83 -5.48
C ALA A 118 1.29 14.95 -4.34
N LEU A 119 1.52 13.86 -3.63
CA LEU A 119 2.57 13.70 -2.61
C LEU A 119 3.54 12.63 -3.08
N GLY A 120 4.84 12.86 -2.99
CA GLY A 120 5.80 11.87 -3.47
C GLY A 120 7.24 12.15 -3.12
N ALA A 121 8.10 11.30 -3.66
CA ALA A 121 9.55 11.38 -3.54
C ALA A 121 10.20 11.20 -4.92
N ALA A 122 11.32 11.88 -5.13
CA ALA A 122 12.10 11.84 -6.35
C ALA A 122 13.59 11.80 -6.04
N ARG A 123 14.38 11.31 -7.00
CA ARG A 123 15.83 11.22 -6.85
C ARG A 123 16.48 12.60 -6.93
N LYS A 124 17.37 12.89 -5.99
CA LYS A 124 18.29 14.02 -6.02
C LYS A 124 19.66 13.53 -6.49
N GLN A 125 20.17 14.07 -7.60
CA GLN A 125 21.51 13.74 -8.08
C GLN A 125 22.54 14.69 -7.46
N GLY A 126 23.43 14.15 -6.62
CA GLY A 126 24.51 14.91 -5.98
C GLY A 126 24.05 15.92 -4.91
N GLY A 127 25.04 16.60 -4.33
CA GLY A 127 24.84 17.54 -3.21
C GLY A 127 24.95 16.86 -1.83
N GLU A 128 24.87 17.67 -0.78
CA GLU A 128 24.80 17.19 0.60
C GLU A 128 23.39 16.64 0.91
N GLY A 129 23.35 15.71 1.87
CA GLY A 129 22.14 15.04 2.32
C GLY A 129 21.75 13.77 1.56
N PRO A 130 20.61 13.16 1.90
CA PRO A 130 20.12 11.95 1.23
C PRO A 130 19.91 12.16 -0.29
N PRO A 131 20.10 11.13 -1.13
CA PRO A 131 19.92 11.20 -2.59
C PRO A 131 18.44 11.21 -3.02
N VAL A 132 17.55 11.66 -2.14
CA VAL A 132 16.10 11.67 -2.29
C VAL A 132 15.56 12.94 -1.68
N PHE A 133 14.66 13.60 -2.40
CA PHE A 133 13.85 14.69 -1.86
C PHE A 133 12.39 14.31 -1.97
N GLY A 134 11.54 14.88 -1.14
CA GLY A 134 10.10 14.72 -1.30
C GLY A 134 9.39 16.03 -1.52
N PHE A 135 8.17 15.90 -2.02
CA PHE A 135 7.39 17.00 -2.53
C PHE A 135 5.90 16.79 -2.25
N ALA A 136 5.19 17.90 -2.14
CA ALA A 136 3.75 18.02 -2.20
C ALA A 136 3.40 19.08 -3.24
N ILE A 137 2.53 18.75 -4.19
CA ILE A 137 2.09 19.67 -5.25
C ILE A 137 0.57 19.67 -5.26
N LEU A 138 -0.03 20.83 -5.01
CA LEU A 138 -1.47 21.09 -5.03
C LEU A 138 -1.81 21.97 -6.22
N ASN A 139 -2.72 21.53 -7.10
CA ASN A 139 -3.26 22.37 -8.17
C ASN A 139 -4.48 23.14 -7.64
N ALA A 140 -4.26 24.38 -7.21
CA ALA A 140 -5.30 25.20 -6.63
C ALA A 140 -6.35 25.66 -7.68
N GLY A 141 -5.92 25.88 -8.92
CA GLY A 141 -6.78 26.40 -10.00
C GLY A 141 -7.61 27.61 -9.54
N PRO A 142 -8.94 27.59 -9.71
CA PRO A 142 -9.80 28.72 -9.34
C PRO A 142 -9.83 29.02 -7.83
N ARG A 143 -9.45 28.06 -6.97
CA ARG A 143 -9.44 28.21 -5.50
C ARG A 143 -8.15 28.84 -4.97
N LYS A 144 -7.21 29.24 -5.83
CA LYS A 144 -5.90 29.78 -5.43
C LYS A 144 -6.00 30.90 -4.39
N ALA A 145 -6.90 31.87 -4.59
CA ALA A 145 -7.04 32.98 -3.66
C ALA A 145 -7.49 32.54 -2.26
N GLU A 146 -8.44 31.60 -2.18
CA GLU A 146 -8.94 31.04 -0.91
C GLU A 146 -7.85 30.24 -0.20
N ILE A 147 -7.13 29.38 -0.94
CA ILE A 147 -6.04 28.56 -0.39
C ILE A 147 -4.87 29.44 0.04
N ALA A 148 -4.51 30.48 -0.72
CA ALA A 148 -3.46 31.42 -0.35
C ALA A 148 -3.82 32.20 0.92
N SER A 149 -5.08 32.63 1.06
CA SER A 149 -5.55 33.28 2.29
C SER A 149 -5.50 32.35 3.50
N ALA A 150 -5.88 31.07 3.33
CA ALA A 150 -5.80 30.08 4.39
C ALA A 150 -4.34 29.76 4.77
N LEU A 151 -3.45 29.64 3.79
CA LEU A 151 -2.02 29.44 4.01
C LEU A 151 -1.39 30.62 4.75
N ALA A 152 -1.66 31.86 4.32
CA ALA A 152 -1.14 33.06 5.00
C ALA A 152 -1.62 33.15 6.46
N LYS A 153 -2.84 32.67 6.74
CA LYS A 153 -3.35 32.58 8.11
C LYS A 153 -2.63 31.51 8.93
N LEU A 154 -2.31 30.36 8.33
CA LEU A 154 -1.47 29.34 8.97
C LEU A 154 -0.07 29.87 9.28
N GLU A 155 0.54 30.60 8.33
CA GLU A 155 1.85 31.22 8.51
C GLU A 155 1.86 32.29 9.61
N SER A 156 0.72 32.94 9.86
CA SER A 156 0.61 33.96 10.93
C SER A 156 0.71 33.41 12.36
N PHE A 157 0.64 32.09 12.54
CA PHE A 157 0.90 31.45 13.82
C PHE A 157 2.39 31.17 14.08
N ALA A 158 3.26 31.32 13.07
CA ALA A 158 4.69 31.21 13.27
C ALA A 158 5.23 32.44 14.02
N GLY A 159 6.32 32.26 14.77
CA GLY A 159 7.00 33.36 15.44
C GLY A 159 7.57 34.37 14.44
N GLU A 160 7.75 35.61 14.89
CA GLU A 160 8.36 36.65 14.06
C GLU A 160 9.78 36.24 13.66
N GLY A 161 10.01 36.10 12.35
CA GLY A 161 11.30 35.67 11.80
C GLY A 161 11.43 34.16 11.57
N ASP A 162 10.47 33.33 12.03
CA ASP A 162 10.53 31.87 11.85
C ASP A 162 10.34 31.46 10.37
N ILE A 163 9.62 32.28 9.61
CA ILE A 163 9.40 32.09 8.17
C ILE A 163 10.07 33.23 7.42
N VAL A 164 10.99 32.89 6.52
CA VAL A 164 11.73 33.83 5.69
C VAL A 164 11.49 33.58 4.20
N ASP A 165 11.75 34.61 3.42
CA ASP A 165 11.73 34.52 1.96
C ASP A 165 13.01 33.83 1.46
N VAL A 166 12.85 32.69 0.79
CA VAL A 166 13.94 31.96 0.14
C VAL A 166 13.76 31.97 -1.38
N THR A 167 14.86 31.99 -2.13
CA THR A 167 14.83 31.89 -3.60
C THR A 167 15.19 30.47 -4.03
N VAL A 168 14.24 29.78 -4.65
CA VAL A 168 14.39 28.38 -5.08
C VAL A 168 13.96 28.25 -6.54
N GLY A 169 14.84 27.73 -7.41
CA GLY A 169 14.52 27.61 -8.84
C GLY A 169 14.19 28.95 -9.53
N GLY A 170 14.66 30.08 -8.99
CA GLY A 170 14.31 31.43 -9.45
C GLY A 170 12.95 31.95 -8.98
N LEU A 171 12.23 31.18 -8.15
CA LEU A 171 10.97 31.57 -7.54
C LEU A 171 11.19 32.06 -6.11
N LYS A 172 10.39 33.04 -5.71
CA LYS A 172 10.29 33.49 -4.33
C LYS A 172 9.36 32.54 -3.57
N MET A 173 9.91 31.87 -2.56
CA MET A 173 9.25 30.87 -1.73
C MET A 173 9.40 31.26 -0.26
N HIS A 174 8.65 30.60 0.61
CA HIS A 174 8.79 30.68 2.06
C HIS A 174 9.56 29.46 2.56
N GLY A 175 10.32 29.62 3.63
CA GLY A 175 11.03 28.54 4.30
C GLY A 175 11.44 28.95 5.72
N PRO A 176 11.90 28.01 6.55
CA PRO A 176 12.49 28.32 7.86
C PRO A 176 13.78 29.15 7.73
N ASP A 177 14.08 29.99 8.73
CA ASP A 177 15.30 30.84 8.78
C ASP A 177 16.60 30.02 8.92
N ASP A 178 16.53 28.88 9.60
CA ASP A 178 17.65 27.96 9.81
C ASP A 178 17.16 26.51 9.68
N ASP A 179 17.56 25.83 8.62
CA ASP A 179 17.26 24.41 8.44
C ASP A 179 18.46 23.68 7.83
N ASP A 180 19.00 22.74 8.59
CA ASP A 180 20.05 21.81 8.15
C ASP A 180 19.59 21.02 6.90
N VAL A 181 18.28 20.87 6.69
CA VAL A 181 17.69 20.18 5.55
C VAL A 181 16.81 21.14 4.75
N PRO A 182 17.14 21.47 3.50
CA PRO A 182 16.40 22.47 2.73
C PRO A 182 14.89 22.19 2.65
N LEU A 183 14.08 23.00 3.32
CA LEU A 183 12.61 22.99 3.28
C LEU A 183 12.11 24.31 2.67
N TYR A 184 11.16 24.22 1.75
CA TYR A 184 10.46 25.40 1.26
C TYR A 184 9.03 25.09 0.85
N TRP A 185 8.19 26.12 0.81
CA TRP A 185 6.86 26.07 0.21
C TRP A 185 6.49 27.41 -0.42
N GLY A 186 5.58 27.38 -1.40
CA GLY A 186 5.09 28.61 -2.04
C GLY A 186 4.46 28.36 -3.39
N TRP A 187 4.25 29.44 -4.14
CA TRP A 187 3.43 29.44 -5.35
C TRP A 187 4.27 29.43 -6.63
N ALA A 188 3.90 28.55 -7.56
CA ALA A 188 4.38 28.55 -8.94
C ALA A 188 3.18 28.48 -9.89
N GLY A 189 2.76 29.62 -10.45
CA GLY A 189 1.51 29.69 -11.22
C GLY A 189 0.31 29.33 -10.34
N ASP A 190 -0.50 28.36 -10.77
CA ASP A 190 -1.66 27.87 -10.01
C ASP A 190 -1.34 26.71 -9.05
N TYR A 191 -0.05 26.37 -8.92
CA TYR A 191 0.42 25.30 -8.05
C TYR A 191 0.96 25.85 -6.74
N LEU A 192 0.48 25.30 -5.63
CA LEU A 192 1.17 25.39 -4.34
C LEU A 192 2.09 24.17 -4.23
N VAL A 193 3.37 24.41 -3.95
CA VAL A 193 4.37 23.37 -3.79
C VAL A 193 4.99 23.48 -2.42
N ALA A 194 5.28 22.34 -1.80
CA ALA A 194 6.20 22.22 -0.68
C ALA A 194 7.20 21.11 -0.98
N ALA A 195 8.47 21.29 -0.64
CA ALA A 195 9.48 20.28 -0.84
C ALA A 195 10.53 20.30 0.28
N PHE A 196 11.04 19.11 0.60
CA PHE A 196 12.05 18.90 1.62
C PHE A 196 13.29 18.22 1.03
N ASN A 197 14.48 18.58 1.52
CA ASN A 197 15.77 18.21 0.96
C ASN A 197 15.95 18.62 -0.52
N ASP A 198 15.31 19.71 -0.96
CA ASP A 198 15.33 20.20 -2.35
C ASP A 198 15.88 21.63 -2.49
N GLY A 199 17.11 21.87 -2.05
CA GLY A 199 17.73 23.20 -2.17
C GLY A 199 17.92 23.70 -3.63
N GLY A 200 17.84 22.80 -4.61
CA GLY A 200 18.00 23.13 -6.03
C GLY A 200 16.71 23.54 -6.75
N GLY A 201 15.54 23.37 -6.12
CA GLY A 201 14.25 23.61 -6.78
C GLY A 201 13.90 22.59 -7.86
N LEU A 202 14.27 21.32 -7.65
CA LEU A 202 13.90 20.23 -8.55
C LEU A 202 12.39 20.04 -8.60
N ALA A 203 11.68 20.29 -7.49
CA ALA A 203 10.23 20.14 -7.43
C ALA A 203 9.47 21.21 -8.22
N VAL A 204 10.06 22.39 -8.43
CA VAL A 204 9.40 23.49 -9.14
C VAL A 204 9.64 23.51 -10.65
N LYS A 205 10.59 22.70 -11.12
CA LYS A 205 11.09 22.69 -12.50
C LYS A 205 9.99 22.66 -13.57
N HIS A 206 8.96 21.85 -13.36
CA HIS A 206 7.89 21.62 -14.34
C HIS A 206 6.58 22.33 -14.00
N LEU A 207 6.50 23.11 -12.91
CA LEU A 207 5.27 23.77 -12.49
C LEU A 207 4.87 24.92 -13.42
N LEU A 208 5.84 25.73 -13.88
CA LEU A 208 5.60 26.85 -14.80
C LEU A 208 5.55 26.44 -16.28
N ALA A 209 6.16 25.29 -16.61
CA ALA A 209 6.17 24.73 -17.96
C ALA A 209 5.87 23.23 -17.89
N PRO A 210 4.58 22.86 -17.70
CA PRO A 210 4.17 21.46 -17.62
C PRO A 210 4.60 20.67 -18.85
N ARG A 211 4.90 19.38 -18.68
CA ARG A 211 5.18 18.48 -19.81
C ARG A 211 3.98 18.44 -20.77
N THR A 212 4.27 18.38 -22.06
CA THR A 212 3.23 18.34 -23.11
C THR A 212 2.39 17.06 -23.09
N THR A 213 2.94 15.98 -22.53
CA THR A 213 2.29 14.67 -22.42
C THR A 213 2.42 14.16 -20.99
N THR A 214 1.42 13.40 -20.52
CA THR A 214 1.51 12.67 -19.26
C THR A 214 2.62 11.63 -19.34
N PRO A 215 3.49 11.52 -18.32
CA PRO A 215 4.42 10.41 -18.20
C PRO A 215 3.70 9.04 -18.22
N GLY A 216 4.39 8.02 -18.72
CA GLY A 216 3.81 6.70 -18.99
C GLY A 216 3.53 5.81 -17.77
N TYR A 217 3.47 6.35 -16.53
CA TYR A 217 3.34 5.59 -15.29
C TYR A 217 2.15 4.63 -15.28
N PHE A 218 1.08 5.00 -15.99
CA PHE A 218 -0.19 4.28 -16.01
C PHE A 218 -0.55 3.71 -17.38
N ARG A 219 0.38 3.68 -18.35
CA ARG A 219 0.09 3.24 -19.73
C ARG A 219 -0.53 1.84 -19.80
N ALA A 220 -0.14 0.96 -18.88
CA ALA A 220 -0.62 -0.42 -18.80
C ALA A 220 -1.65 -0.64 -17.67
N VAL A 221 -2.10 0.42 -16.99
CA VAL A 221 -3.14 0.35 -15.95
C VAL A 221 -4.44 0.93 -16.51
N PRO A 222 -5.49 0.12 -16.66
CA PRO A 222 -6.77 0.59 -17.20
C PRO A 222 -7.48 1.54 -16.24
N GLY A 223 -8.26 2.46 -16.80
CA GLY A 223 -8.99 3.49 -16.07
C GLY A 223 -8.55 4.90 -16.47
N THR A 224 -9.45 5.85 -16.28
CA THR A 224 -9.27 7.27 -16.63
C THR A 224 -9.99 8.22 -15.66
N ASP A 225 -10.80 7.68 -14.75
CA ASP A 225 -11.57 8.45 -13.74
C ASP A 225 -11.00 8.19 -12.35
N ASP A 226 -9.75 8.61 -12.15
CA ASP A 226 -9.02 8.31 -10.92
C ASP A 226 -9.48 9.22 -9.78
N ALA A 227 -10.00 8.63 -8.72
CA ALA A 227 -10.05 9.28 -7.41
C ALA A 227 -8.68 9.31 -6.74
N LEU A 228 -7.89 8.25 -6.93
CA LEU A 228 -6.51 8.12 -6.48
C LEU A 228 -5.65 7.46 -7.57
N ALA A 229 -4.44 7.94 -7.77
CA ALA A 229 -3.44 7.38 -8.65
C ALA A 229 -2.13 7.19 -7.87
N VAL A 230 -1.53 6.01 -7.96
CA VAL A 230 -0.33 5.64 -7.19
C VAL A 230 0.71 5.05 -8.11
N HIS A 231 1.95 5.48 -7.98
CA HIS A 231 3.09 4.88 -8.66
C HIS A 231 4.28 4.73 -7.71
N CYS A 232 5.06 3.67 -7.90
CA CYS A 232 6.29 3.41 -7.16
C CYS A 232 7.29 2.67 -8.06
N ASP A 233 8.44 3.27 -8.33
CA ASP A 233 9.58 2.65 -9.00
C ASP A 233 10.45 1.91 -7.97
N LEU A 234 10.07 0.66 -7.73
CA LEU A 234 10.76 -0.22 -6.78
C LEU A 234 12.21 -0.47 -7.21
N SER A 235 12.49 -0.53 -8.51
CA SER A 235 13.85 -0.74 -8.99
C SER A 235 14.77 0.44 -8.65
N ALA A 236 14.29 1.66 -8.82
CA ALA A 236 15.03 2.86 -8.47
C ALA A 236 15.22 3.00 -6.95
N ILE A 237 14.20 2.68 -6.16
CA ILE A 237 14.25 2.69 -4.69
C ILE A 237 15.26 1.66 -4.17
N ILE A 238 15.18 0.41 -4.63
CA ILE A 238 16.12 -0.64 -4.23
C ILE A 238 17.55 -0.21 -4.58
N ASN A 239 17.78 0.33 -5.78
CA ASN A 239 19.11 0.79 -6.16
C ASN A 239 19.65 1.92 -5.26
N ILE A 240 18.79 2.82 -4.79
CA ILE A 240 19.19 3.87 -3.83
C ILE A 240 19.53 3.27 -2.48
N VAL A 241 18.65 2.43 -1.91
CA VAL A 241 18.87 1.80 -0.59
C VAL A 241 20.16 0.99 -0.60
N MET A 242 20.40 0.22 -1.65
CA MET A 242 21.61 -0.57 -1.81
C MET A 242 22.86 0.31 -2.00
N GLY A 243 22.74 1.46 -2.67
CA GLY A 243 23.84 2.42 -2.80
C GLY A 243 24.22 3.07 -1.47
N ILE A 244 23.23 3.43 -0.64
CA ILE A 244 23.46 3.98 0.70
C ILE A 244 24.15 2.96 1.59
N ALA A 245 23.61 1.74 1.67
CA ALA A 245 24.22 0.67 2.46
C ALA A 245 25.67 0.38 2.03
N GLN A 246 25.96 0.50 0.73
CA GLN A 246 27.32 0.29 0.21
C GLN A 246 28.27 1.40 0.66
N SER A 247 27.80 2.64 0.67
CA SER A 247 28.60 3.77 1.19
C SER A 247 28.89 3.67 2.70
N GLU A 248 28.06 2.92 3.43
CA GLU A 248 28.23 2.64 4.87
C GLU A 248 29.11 1.41 5.14
N GLY A 249 29.63 0.74 4.10
CA GLY A 249 30.54 -0.39 4.22
C GLY A 249 29.88 -1.75 4.42
N ALA A 250 28.58 -1.90 4.12
CA ALA A 250 27.82 -3.15 4.26
C ALA A 250 27.90 -4.06 3.02
N ASP A 251 29.10 -4.20 2.41
CA ASP A 251 29.26 -4.90 1.12
C ASP A 251 28.84 -6.38 1.19
N GLU A 252 29.15 -7.09 2.28
CA GLU A 252 28.82 -8.50 2.46
C GLU A 252 27.31 -8.70 2.65
N GLU A 253 26.67 -7.89 3.50
CA GLU A 253 25.22 -7.92 3.72
C GLU A 253 24.47 -7.57 2.44
N ILE A 254 24.98 -6.60 1.66
CA ILE A 254 24.43 -6.23 0.36
C ILE A 254 24.51 -7.40 -0.63
N ALA A 255 25.66 -8.07 -0.71
CA ALA A 255 25.81 -9.23 -1.58
C ALA A 255 24.82 -10.33 -1.21
N LEU A 256 24.62 -10.57 0.09
CA LEU A 256 23.63 -11.51 0.60
C LEU A 256 22.20 -11.10 0.24
N ILE A 257 21.81 -9.85 0.50
CA ILE A 257 20.49 -9.30 0.17
C ILE A 257 20.21 -9.42 -1.33
N ARG A 258 21.17 -9.07 -2.20
CA ARG A 258 21.00 -9.22 -3.66
C ARG A 258 20.78 -10.67 -4.06
N THR A 259 21.51 -11.59 -3.44
CA THR A 259 21.36 -13.02 -3.70
C THR A 259 19.97 -13.50 -3.28
N VAL A 260 19.51 -13.13 -2.08
CA VAL A 260 18.17 -13.47 -1.58
C VAL A 260 17.06 -12.87 -2.45
N LEU A 261 17.16 -11.59 -2.82
CA LEU A 261 16.19 -10.94 -3.70
C LEU A 261 16.13 -11.63 -5.07
N ARG A 262 17.28 -12.03 -5.60
CA ARG A 262 17.37 -12.77 -6.87
C ARG A 262 16.74 -14.16 -6.77
N ASP A 263 17.00 -14.89 -5.70
CA ASP A 263 16.45 -16.23 -5.46
C ASP A 263 14.92 -16.17 -5.33
N LEU A 264 14.40 -15.14 -4.66
CA LEU A 264 12.96 -14.87 -4.55
C LEU A 264 12.34 -14.30 -5.85
N GLY A 265 13.15 -13.85 -6.80
CA GLY A 265 12.69 -13.19 -8.04
C GLY A 265 12.15 -11.77 -7.82
N LEU A 266 12.56 -11.10 -6.74
CA LEU A 266 12.16 -9.75 -6.38
C LEU A 266 13.10 -8.67 -6.96
N ASP A 267 14.27 -9.07 -7.45
CA ASP A 267 15.32 -8.18 -7.99
C ASP A 267 14.95 -7.56 -9.35
N GLU A 268 14.01 -8.16 -10.07
CA GLU A 268 13.56 -7.70 -11.39
C GLU A 268 12.25 -6.90 -11.36
N ILE A 269 11.62 -6.72 -10.18
CA ILE A 269 10.43 -5.88 -10.06
C ILE A 269 10.78 -4.45 -10.46
N LYS A 270 10.09 -3.93 -11.48
CA LYS A 270 10.28 -2.55 -11.94
C LYS A 270 9.53 -1.59 -11.05
N GLY A 271 8.23 -1.79 -10.90
CA GLY A 271 7.40 -0.91 -10.11
C GLY A 271 5.98 -1.40 -9.94
N ILE A 272 5.24 -0.62 -9.17
CA ILE A 272 3.82 -0.80 -8.91
C ILE A 272 3.10 0.46 -9.36
N SER A 273 2.02 0.29 -10.11
CA SER A 273 1.12 1.38 -10.49
C SER A 273 -0.31 0.97 -10.17
N ALA A 274 -1.09 1.87 -9.58
CA ALA A 274 -2.49 1.64 -9.28
C ALA A 274 -3.35 2.87 -9.59
N ARG A 275 -4.56 2.61 -10.06
CA ARG A 275 -5.64 3.58 -10.25
C ARG A 275 -6.84 3.13 -9.43
N LEU A 276 -7.38 4.01 -8.61
CA LEU A 276 -8.60 3.81 -7.84
C LEU A 276 -9.64 4.81 -8.33
N GLY A 277 -10.86 4.37 -8.63
CA GLY A 277 -11.95 5.22 -9.07
C GLY A 277 -13.31 4.64 -8.74
N PHE A 278 -14.36 5.24 -9.31
CA PHE A 278 -15.74 4.80 -9.13
C PHE A 278 -16.30 4.20 -10.43
N ALA A 279 -17.03 3.10 -10.32
CA ALA A 279 -17.80 2.50 -11.41
C ALA A 279 -19.23 2.26 -10.95
N GLY A 280 -20.08 3.28 -11.08
CA GLY A 280 -21.44 3.24 -10.56
C GLY A 280 -21.46 3.09 -9.03
N PRO A 281 -22.05 2.01 -8.48
CA PRO A 281 -22.05 1.79 -7.03
C PRO A 281 -20.68 1.34 -6.48
N ASP A 282 -19.77 0.88 -7.34
CA ASP A 282 -18.55 0.20 -6.92
C ASP A 282 -17.35 1.13 -6.86
N VAL A 283 -16.44 0.82 -5.93
CA VAL A 283 -15.08 1.36 -5.92
C VAL A 283 -14.20 0.35 -6.64
N VAL A 284 -13.52 0.78 -7.70
CA VAL A 284 -12.69 -0.09 -8.55
C VAL A 284 -11.25 0.30 -8.40
N SER A 285 -10.40 -0.69 -8.08
CA SER A 285 -8.95 -0.56 -8.08
C SER A 285 -8.36 -1.41 -9.20
N ASN A 286 -7.63 -0.78 -10.11
CA ASN A 286 -6.82 -1.45 -11.11
C ASN A 286 -5.35 -1.27 -10.73
N SER A 287 -4.61 -2.37 -10.59
CA SER A 287 -3.21 -2.33 -10.18
C SER A 287 -2.35 -3.22 -11.07
N LEU A 288 -1.11 -2.81 -11.28
CA LEU A 288 -0.11 -3.51 -12.05
C LEU A 288 1.19 -3.57 -11.27
N VAL A 289 1.76 -4.77 -11.17
CA VAL A 289 3.15 -4.98 -10.78
C VAL A 289 3.92 -5.34 -12.04
N GLU A 290 4.90 -4.51 -12.41
CA GLU A 290 5.69 -4.71 -13.61
C GLU A 290 6.92 -5.59 -13.32
N ILE A 291 6.95 -6.76 -13.97
CA ILE A 291 8.03 -7.74 -13.86
C ILE A 291 8.31 -8.30 -15.26
N PRO A 292 9.55 -8.26 -15.75
CA PRO A 292 9.90 -8.76 -17.08
C PRO A 292 9.69 -10.29 -17.18
N ALA A 293 9.49 -10.77 -18.41
CA ALA A 293 9.48 -12.19 -18.71
C ALA A 293 10.89 -12.67 -19.15
N PRO A 294 11.28 -13.92 -18.88
CA PRO A 294 10.55 -14.92 -18.10
C PRO A 294 10.58 -14.62 -16.59
N ARG A 295 9.44 -14.78 -15.90
CA ARG A 295 9.35 -14.58 -14.44
C ARG A 295 10.14 -15.67 -13.72
N ARG A 296 10.80 -15.31 -12.61
CA ARG A 296 11.60 -16.20 -11.75
C ARG A 296 11.06 -16.21 -10.31
N GLY A 297 11.60 -17.10 -9.48
CA GLY A 297 11.32 -17.15 -8.04
C GLY A 297 9.83 -17.25 -7.74
N LEU A 298 9.33 -16.43 -6.81
CA LEU A 298 7.95 -16.47 -6.36
C LEU A 298 6.94 -16.25 -7.49
N PHE A 299 7.27 -15.37 -8.44
CA PHE A 299 6.37 -15.01 -9.54
C PHE A 299 6.30 -16.05 -10.65
N ALA A 300 7.27 -16.96 -10.74
CA ALA A 300 7.19 -18.12 -11.64
C ALA A 300 6.10 -19.10 -11.21
N ASN A 301 5.72 -19.08 -9.93
CA ASN A 301 4.70 -19.97 -9.36
C ASN A 301 3.28 -19.42 -9.50
N LEU A 302 3.09 -18.21 -10.03
CA LEU A 302 1.77 -17.62 -10.26
C LEU A 302 1.18 -18.09 -11.59
N LYS A 303 -0.10 -18.47 -11.56
CA LYS A 303 -0.87 -18.95 -12.72
C LYS A 303 -2.04 -18.00 -13.00
N PRO A 304 -2.59 -17.99 -14.23
CA PRO A 304 -3.79 -17.21 -14.54
C PRO A 304 -4.96 -17.58 -13.62
N ILE A 305 -5.70 -16.58 -13.13
CA ILE A 305 -6.90 -16.81 -12.33
C ILE A 305 -8.02 -17.40 -13.22
N ASN A 306 -8.65 -18.47 -12.74
CA ASN A 306 -9.89 -18.98 -13.31
C ASN A 306 -11.08 -18.29 -12.63
N MET A 307 -11.79 -17.45 -13.38
CA MET A 307 -12.91 -16.67 -12.83
C MET A 307 -14.09 -17.54 -12.37
N ALA A 308 -14.24 -18.76 -12.88
CA ALA A 308 -15.31 -19.67 -12.47
C ALA A 308 -15.17 -20.12 -11.00
N MET A 309 -14.00 -19.93 -10.36
CA MET A 309 -13.86 -20.20 -8.93
C MET A 309 -14.81 -19.37 -8.06
N PHE A 310 -15.21 -18.17 -8.52
CA PHE A 310 -16.15 -17.34 -7.79
C PHE A 310 -17.57 -17.93 -7.75
N ASP A 311 -17.89 -18.93 -8.58
CA ASP A 311 -19.18 -19.63 -8.51
C ASP A 311 -19.35 -20.44 -7.21
N ALA A 312 -18.26 -20.72 -6.50
CA ALA A 312 -18.26 -21.39 -5.20
C ALA A 312 -18.40 -20.42 -4.01
N VAL A 313 -18.41 -19.11 -4.27
CA VAL A 313 -18.56 -18.08 -3.23
C VAL A 313 -20.03 -17.96 -2.83
N ASP A 314 -20.29 -18.00 -1.53
CA ASP A 314 -21.63 -17.80 -0.99
C ASP A 314 -22.14 -16.38 -1.34
N ALA A 315 -23.39 -16.26 -1.76
CA ALA A 315 -23.99 -14.98 -2.13
C ALA A 315 -24.04 -13.97 -0.97
N GLY A 316 -23.96 -14.44 0.29
CA GLY A 316 -23.88 -13.64 1.50
C GLY A 316 -22.44 -13.30 1.94
N ALA A 317 -21.42 -13.64 1.15
CA ALA A 317 -20.03 -13.31 1.48
C ALA A 317 -19.79 -11.79 1.53
N MET A 318 -19.02 -11.34 2.52
CA MET A 318 -18.63 -9.92 2.66
C MET A 318 -17.47 -9.54 1.72
N ASN A 319 -16.59 -10.49 1.45
CA ASN A 319 -15.48 -10.36 0.52
C ASN A 319 -15.13 -11.72 -0.06
N ALA A 320 -14.50 -11.72 -1.23
CA ALA A 320 -13.94 -12.92 -1.85
C ALA A 320 -12.66 -12.57 -2.61
N SER A 321 -11.69 -13.50 -2.56
CA SER A 321 -10.40 -13.40 -3.21
C SER A 321 -10.07 -14.73 -3.86
N ALA A 322 -9.67 -14.71 -5.13
CA ALA A 322 -9.18 -15.88 -5.82
C ALA A 322 -7.65 -15.81 -5.97
N VAL A 323 -6.99 -16.95 -5.78
CA VAL A 323 -5.55 -17.13 -5.98
C VAL A 323 -5.34 -18.37 -6.84
N ASN A 324 -4.38 -18.31 -7.76
CA ASN A 324 -3.93 -19.48 -8.50
C ASN A 324 -2.41 -19.53 -8.48
N CYS A 325 -1.84 -20.38 -7.63
CA CYS A 325 -0.40 -20.50 -7.50
C CYS A 325 0.07 -21.91 -7.15
N ASP A 326 1.30 -22.25 -7.54
CA ASP A 326 1.98 -23.45 -7.05
C ASP A 326 2.56 -23.18 -5.65
N LEU A 327 1.79 -23.51 -4.61
CA LEU A 327 2.24 -23.35 -3.22
C LEU A 327 3.44 -24.24 -2.87
N GLY A 328 3.57 -25.40 -3.51
CA GLY A 328 4.73 -26.26 -3.35
C GLY A 328 6.00 -25.60 -3.90
N GLY A 329 5.92 -25.08 -5.13
CA GLY A 329 7.01 -24.32 -5.75
C GLY A 329 7.34 -23.03 -5.01
N MET A 330 6.35 -22.34 -4.44
CA MET A 330 6.58 -21.19 -3.55
C MET A 330 7.32 -21.58 -2.27
N TYR A 331 6.92 -22.68 -1.62
CA TYR A 331 7.61 -23.22 -0.46
C TYR A 331 9.07 -23.54 -0.77
N ASP A 332 9.33 -24.24 -1.88
CA ASP A 332 10.68 -24.61 -2.31
C ASP A 332 11.53 -23.36 -2.60
N THR A 333 10.93 -22.34 -3.22
CA THR A 333 11.59 -21.04 -3.50
C THR A 333 11.99 -20.33 -2.21
N VAL A 334 11.07 -20.23 -1.25
CA VAL A 334 11.32 -19.56 0.04
C VAL A 334 12.37 -20.31 0.85
N LEU A 335 12.26 -21.64 0.92
CA LEU A 335 13.22 -22.47 1.64
C LEU A 335 14.62 -22.38 1.02
N GLY A 336 14.71 -22.32 -0.31
CA GLY A 336 15.96 -22.05 -1.03
C GLY A 336 16.58 -20.71 -0.65
N ALA A 337 15.79 -19.63 -0.63
CA ALA A 337 16.26 -18.31 -0.22
C ALA A 337 16.68 -18.24 1.27
N ILE A 338 15.96 -18.93 2.16
CA ILE A 338 16.33 -19.06 3.57
C ILE A 338 17.66 -19.80 3.71
N LYS A 339 17.87 -20.89 2.95
CA LYS A 339 19.14 -21.62 2.94
C LYS A 339 20.30 -20.72 2.51
N THR A 340 20.11 -19.92 1.48
CA THR A 340 21.07 -18.90 1.05
C THR A 340 21.38 -17.92 2.17
N ALA A 341 20.35 -17.41 2.86
CA ALA A 341 20.49 -16.41 3.92
C ALA A 341 21.14 -16.94 5.21
N ALA A 342 20.76 -18.15 5.63
CA ALA A 342 21.17 -18.74 6.90
C ALA A 342 22.53 -19.44 6.83
N GLY A 343 22.98 -19.85 5.63
CA GLY A 343 24.26 -20.54 5.47
C GLY A 343 24.33 -21.82 6.32
N GLU A 344 25.30 -21.89 7.24
CA GLU A 344 25.49 -23.04 8.13
C GLU A 344 24.33 -23.23 9.13
N ASP A 345 23.65 -22.15 9.53
CA ASP A 345 22.52 -22.18 10.48
C ASP A 345 21.25 -22.81 9.87
N PHE A 346 21.24 -23.05 8.55
CA PHE A 346 20.11 -23.69 7.87
C PHE A 346 19.81 -25.09 8.42
N ALA A 347 20.82 -25.79 8.95
CA ALA A 347 20.64 -27.11 9.55
C ALA A 347 19.68 -27.09 10.75
N GLU A 348 19.65 -26.00 11.54
CA GLU A 348 18.71 -25.86 12.67
C GLU A 348 17.27 -25.68 12.16
N ILE A 349 17.10 -24.95 11.06
CA ILE A 349 15.79 -24.75 10.41
C ILE A 349 15.27 -26.09 9.86
N GLU A 350 16.12 -26.86 9.17
CA GLU A 350 15.76 -28.20 8.69
C GLU A 350 15.38 -29.15 9.84
N GLN A 351 16.11 -29.10 10.95
CA GLN A 351 15.78 -29.88 12.16
C GLN A 351 14.44 -29.46 12.76
N GLY A 352 14.17 -28.15 12.83
CA GLY A 352 12.89 -27.61 13.32
C GLY A 352 11.71 -28.08 12.45
N ILE A 353 11.86 -28.00 11.11
CA ILE A 353 10.87 -28.51 10.16
C ILE A 353 10.68 -30.02 10.35
N ALA A 354 11.77 -30.79 10.41
CA ALA A 354 11.71 -32.23 10.58
C ALA A 354 11.04 -32.65 11.91
N ALA A 355 11.27 -31.89 12.99
CA ALA A 355 10.65 -32.14 14.28
C ALA A 355 9.13 -31.88 14.26
N VAL A 356 8.69 -30.83 13.55
CA VAL A 356 7.25 -30.57 13.33
C VAL A 356 6.65 -31.66 12.45
N GLU A 357 7.29 -32.01 11.33
CA GLU A 357 6.83 -33.07 10.42
C GLU A 357 6.76 -34.44 11.10
N SER A 358 7.68 -34.74 12.01
CA SER A 358 7.65 -35.98 12.79
C SER A 358 6.42 -36.03 13.71
N GLN A 359 6.01 -34.90 14.28
CA GLN A 359 4.80 -34.81 15.10
C GLN A 359 3.53 -34.86 14.25
N LEU A 360 3.55 -34.22 13.08
CA LEU A 360 2.47 -34.26 12.10
C LEU A 360 2.32 -35.64 11.43
N LYS A 361 3.35 -36.49 11.46
CA LYS A 361 3.41 -37.81 10.78
C LYS A 361 3.33 -37.72 9.25
N PHE A 362 3.57 -36.55 8.66
CA PHE A 362 3.70 -36.36 7.22
C PHE A 362 4.66 -35.20 6.91
N LYS A 363 5.14 -35.15 5.67
CA LYS A 363 6.00 -34.05 5.17
C LYS A 363 5.13 -32.92 4.64
N ILE A 364 5.28 -31.69 5.15
CA ILE A 364 4.39 -30.56 4.81
C ILE A 364 4.35 -30.33 3.30
N ARG A 365 5.53 -30.34 2.68
CA ARG A 365 5.69 -30.13 1.23
C ARG A 365 5.08 -31.25 0.39
N GLN A 366 5.17 -32.51 0.82
CA GLN A 366 4.74 -33.69 0.06
C GLN A 366 3.31 -34.11 0.39
N GLY A 367 2.76 -33.71 1.54
CA GLY A 367 1.39 -34.01 1.94
C GLY A 367 0.44 -32.88 1.57
N LEU A 368 0.48 -31.79 2.35
CA LEU A 368 -0.45 -30.67 2.22
C LEU A 368 -0.23 -29.85 0.94
N LEU A 369 1.00 -29.41 0.69
CA LEU A 369 1.24 -28.49 -0.44
C LEU A 369 1.16 -29.19 -1.79
N GLU A 370 1.62 -30.44 -1.86
CA GLU A 370 1.57 -31.24 -3.08
C GLU A 370 0.18 -31.80 -3.39
N SER A 371 -0.77 -31.85 -2.48
CA SER A 371 -2.14 -32.25 -2.82
C SER A 371 -2.96 -31.14 -3.49
N LEU A 372 -2.51 -29.88 -3.40
CA LEU A 372 -3.18 -28.72 -3.98
C LEU A 372 -2.90 -28.56 -5.48
N SER A 373 -3.93 -28.23 -6.25
CA SER A 373 -3.82 -27.89 -7.67
C SER A 373 -3.30 -26.45 -7.90
N GLY A 374 -3.49 -25.61 -6.89
CA GLY A 374 -3.12 -24.19 -6.85
C GLY A 374 -4.30 -23.24 -6.93
N GLU A 375 -5.42 -23.68 -7.49
CA GLU A 375 -6.67 -22.92 -7.56
C GLU A 375 -7.31 -22.82 -6.17
N MET A 376 -7.54 -21.61 -5.67
CA MET A 376 -8.19 -21.36 -4.39
C MET A 376 -9.08 -20.13 -4.46
N VAL A 377 -10.29 -20.23 -3.93
CA VAL A 377 -11.11 -19.06 -3.58
C VAL A 377 -11.30 -19.00 -2.08
N ILE A 378 -11.18 -17.79 -1.57
CA ILE A 378 -11.18 -17.46 -0.17
C ILE A 378 -12.27 -16.43 0.05
N TYR A 379 -13.19 -16.63 0.98
CA TYR A 379 -14.22 -15.64 1.28
C TYR A 379 -14.58 -15.60 2.77
N SER A 380 -15.12 -14.46 3.22
CA SER A 380 -15.60 -14.31 4.59
C SER A 380 -17.11 -14.13 4.65
N LEU A 381 -17.71 -14.73 5.67
CA LEU A 381 -19.13 -14.65 5.97
C LEU A 381 -19.37 -13.73 7.17
N PRO A 382 -20.45 -12.93 7.15
CA PRO A 382 -20.77 -12.06 8.28
C PRO A 382 -21.17 -12.88 9.51
N SER A 383 -21.11 -12.23 10.67
CA SER A 383 -21.58 -12.80 11.93
C SER A 383 -23.05 -13.22 11.86
N GLY A 384 -23.39 -14.32 12.52
CA GLY A 384 -24.76 -14.82 12.62
C GLY A 384 -25.25 -15.67 11.45
N VAL A 385 -24.46 -15.86 10.39
CA VAL A 385 -24.84 -16.70 9.23
C VAL A 385 -24.79 -18.20 9.54
N SER A 386 -23.90 -18.61 10.46
CA SER A 386 -23.80 -20.00 10.90
C SER A 386 -23.86 -20.10 12.42
N THR A 387 -24.64 -21.04 12.92
CA THR A 387 -24.68 -21.39 14.35
C THR A 387 -23.35 -21.99 14.83
N GLN A 388 -22.57 -22.58 13.93
CA GLN A 388 -21.24 -23.12 14.23
C GLN A 388 -20.17 -22.02 14.27
N SER A 389 -20.41 -20.87 13.63
CA SER A 389 -19.49 -19.73 13.62
C SER A 389 -20.24 -18.41 13.83
N PRO A 390 -20.76 -18.17 15.05
CA PRO A 390 -21.64 -17.03 15.33
C PRO A 390 -20.94 -15.68 15.13
N MET A 391 -19.61 -15.62 15.22
CA MET A 391 -18.80 -14.42 14.96
C MET A 391 -18.48 -14.18 13.48
N GLY A 392 -19.05 -14.98 12.59
CA GLY A 392 -18.73 -14.98 11.17
C GLY A 392 -17.72 -16.07 10.87
N GLY A 393 -17.40 -16.27 9.60
CA GLY A 393 -16.57 -17.39 9.17
C GLY A 393 -15.64 -17.02 8.04
N PHE A 394 -14.64 -17.85 7.84
CA PHE A 394 -13.77 -17.80 6.67
C PHE A 394 -13.83 -19.14 5.98
N VAL A 395 -13.98 -19.12 4.66
CA VAL A 395 -14.07 -20.32 3.84
C VAL A 395 -12.94 -20.30 2.85
N ILE A 396 -12.25 -21.43 2.73
CA ILE A 396 -11.32 -21.72 1.64
C ILE A 396 -11.92 -22.84 0.82
N VAL A 397 -12.12 -22.60 -0.47
CA VAL A 397 -12.42 -23.65 -1.44
C VAL A 397 -11.18 -23.81 -2.31
N ALA A 398 -10.47 -24.92 -2.14
CA ALA A 398 -9.24 -25.22 -2.85
C ALA A 398 -9.44 -26.38 -3.83
N GLY A 399 -8.93 -26.23 -5.05
CA GLY A 399 -8.83 -27.32 -6.00
C GLY A 399 -7.74 -28.31 -5.58
N LEU A 400 -8.08 -29.59 -5.52
CA LEU A 400 -7.16 -30.68 -5.18
C LEU A 400 -6.73 -31.41 -6.45
N LYS A 401 -5.44 -31.72 -6.57
CA LYS A 401 -4.93 -32.67 -7.59
C LYS A 401 -4.76 -34.08 -7.03
N ASP A 402 -4.66 -34.22 -5.71
CA ASP A 402 -4.69 -35.51 -4.99
C ASP A 402 -5.54 -35.39 -3.71
N ALA A 403 -6.82 -35.75 -3.83
CA ALA A 403 -7.75 -35.66 -2.71
C ALA A 403 -7.45 -36.68 -1.58
N ALA A 404 -6.93 -37.85 -1.92
CA ALA A 404 -6.61 -38.88 -0.93
C ALA A 404 -5.42 -38.44 -0.05
N LEU A 405 -4.40 -37.86 -0.67
CA LEU A 405 -3.26 -37.30 0.04
C LEU A 405 -3.64 -36.10 0.91
N TRP A 406 -4.55 -35.24 0.43
CA TRP A 406 -5.11 -34.15 1.22
C TRP A 406 -5.84 -34.68 2.47
N ASP A 407 -6.78 -35.61 2.29
CA ASP A 407 -7.55 -36.19 3.39
C ASP A 407 -6.64 -36.85 4.44
N GLN A 408 -5.64 -37.60 4.01
CA GLN A 408 -4.65 -38.20 4.90
C GLN A 408 -3.87 -37.13 5.68
N SER A 409 -3.40 -36.08 4.99
CA SER A 409 -2.59 -35.01 5.61
C SER A 409 -3.41 -34.16 6.59
N MET A 410 -4.66 -33.83 6.23
CA MET A 410 -5.58 -33.09 7.10
C MET A 410 -6.03 -33.90 8.30
N GLY A 411 -6.26 -35.21 8.14
CA GLY A 411 -6.53 -36.11 9.26
C GLY A 411 -5.37 -36.12 10.27
N ALA A 412 -4.14 -36.25 9.79
CA ALA A 412 -2.95 -36.24 10.63
C ALA A 412 -2.70 -34.87 11.31
N LEU A 413 -2.92 -33.77 10.59
CA LEU A 413 -2.89 -32.41 11.16
C LEU A 413 -3.94 -32.25 12.26
N GLY A 414 -5.13 -32.79 12.04
CA GLY A 414 -6.19 -32.88 13.02
C GLY A 414 -5.74 -33.59 14.29
N GLU A 415 -5.29 -34.84 14.18
CA GLU A 415 -4.80 -35.62 15.32
C GLU A 415 -3.76 -34.86 16.14
N PHE A 416 -2.83 -34.18 15.45
CA PHE A 416 -1.84 -33.32 16.08
C PHE A 416 -2.48 -32.15 16.85
N ALA A 417 -3.40 -31.40 16.22
CA ALA A 417 -4.07 -30.28 16.86
C ALA A 417 -4.92 -30.70 18.08
N ALA A 418 -5.62 -31.84 17.99
CA ALA A 418 -6.35 -32.43 19.11
C ALA A 418 -5.39 -32.80 20.26
N GLY A 419 -4.24 -33.39 19.95
CA GLY A 419 -3.20 -33.73 20.92
C GLY A 419 -2.63 -32.50 21.65
N VAL A 420 -2.25 -31.46 20.90
CA VAL A 420 -1.65 -30.23 21.46
C VAL A 420 -2.66 -29.40 22.25
N SER A 421 -3.92 -29.38 21.83
CA SER A 421 -4.98 -28.60 22.50
C SER A 421 -5.57 -29.29 23.74
N GLY A 422 -5.09 -30.47 24.12
CA GLY A 422 -5.70 -31.27 25.19
C GLY A 422 -7.16 -31.66 24.87
N GLY A 423 -7.49 -31.82 23.59
CA GLY A 423 -8.83 -32.17 23.11
C GLY A 423 -9.80 -31.00 22.95
N MET A 424 -9.37 -29.75 23.11
CA MET A 424 -10.23 -28.58 22.85
C MET A 424 -10.53 -28.40 21.35
N VAL A 425 -9.63 -28.85 20.47
CA VAL A 425 -9.89 -28.95 19.04
C VAL A 425 -10.48 -30.32 18.74
N GLN A 426 -11.71 -30.32 18.19
CA GLN A 426 -12.37 -31.52 17.70
C GLN A 426 -12.28 -31.56 16.17
N ILE A 427 -11.89 -32.71 15.63
CA ILE A 427 -12.02 -33.00 14.20
C ILE A 427 -13.23 -33.90 14.04
N SER A 428 -14.16 -33.46 13.21
CA SER A 428 -15.30 -34.25 12.78
C SER A 428 -15.32 -34.28 11.27
N SER A 429 -15.79 -35.40 10.73
CA SER A 429 -16.14 -35.52 9.31
C SER A 429 -17.65 -35.70 9.21
N GLN A 430 -18.28 -34.94 8.32
CA GLN A 430 -19.71 -34.96 8.06
C GLN A 430 -19.97 -35.37 6.61
N GLN A 431 -20.99 -36.20 6.38
CA GLN A 431 -21.48 -36.47 5.04
C GLN A 431 -22.62 -35.50 4.73
N GLN A 432 -22.43 -34.62 3.75
CA GLN A 432 -23.45 -33.66 3.31
C GLN A 432 -23.63 -33.75 1.79
N GLY A 433 -24.84 -34.11 1.34
CA GLY A 433 -25.16 -34.19 -0.10
C GLY A 433 -24.32 -35.22 -0.89
N GLY A 434 -23.85 -36.29 -0.24
CA GLY A 434 -22.98 -37.30 -0.85
C GLY A 434 -21.51 -36.89 -0.95
N ARG A 435 -21.11 -35.83 -0.25
CA ARG A 435 -19.73 -35.36 -0.11
C ARG A 435 -19.30 -35.43 1.35
N THR A 436 -18.02 -35.69 1.57
CA THR A 436 -17.37 -35.55 2.88
C THR A 436 -17.06 -34.06 3.13
N VAL A 437 -17.42 -33.56 4.31
CA VAL A 437 -17.25 -32.18 4.79
C VAL A 437 -16.52 -32.20 6.12
#